data_AF-A0A7Y4ZUN9-F1
#
_entry.id   AF-A0A7Y4ZUN9-F1
#
_cell.length_a   1.000
_cell.length_b   1.000
_cell.length_c   1.000
_cell.angle_alpha   90.00
_cell.angle_beta   90.00
_cell.angle_gamma   90.00
#
_symmetry.space_group_name_H-M   'P 1'
#
loop_
_entity.id
_entity.type
_entity.pdbx_description
1 polymer ?
#
loop_
_entity_poly.entity_id
_entity_poly.type
_entity_poly.pdbx_seq_one_letter_code
_entity_poly.pdbx_strand_id
1 'polypeptide(L)'
;MVDEDPFSELYNAGWLLAHERQIAFGERIGDASWEMDVEKGILVFGGRLQTRAGVFATWARGDSSLLWGWANEGLPASARGPALALRDYGEKSGIRVLEQRKWQLDEEDAFGVCLAAAGMLDEIMSLYRAPHEGGFAYLAIVDENLRLGPPEAARIARVVLEGVAQGLIGPAIAVPKYLKARGFNVVRSDDAFVRASHRELPLIEINFDEQSPVTVQIGGRRFDPDSHEVDETDVGRSPAGAVVRLLLDNVPELARAPLEVVALSRDPGRCTLVAVASTIPSVDATDALAELEATGMATVCEYLPNEEVSLIPWGSDFLQRVVASFDGGVVNLVCDDESQEVVVVIEDESYDQVVGERLLAVAGLFPEWTFFAARASGFSPDAPDDVSRSSAAQATNRRLLRWERGA
;
A
#
# COMPACT_ATOMS: atom_id res chain seq x y z
N MET A 1 -3.26 -20.07 33.95
CA MET A 1 -4.26 -19.65 32.97
C MET A 1 -3.75 -18.32 32.46
N VAL A 2 -3.30 -18.26 31.21
CA VAL A 2 -3.06 -16.97 30.57
C VAL A 2 -4.44 -16.33 30.49
N ASP A 3 -4.63 -15.17 31.11
CA ASP A 3 -5.88 -14.41 30.91
C ASP A 3 -5.97 -14.13 29.42
N GLU A 4 -6.98 -14.70 28.78
CA GLU A 4 -7.29 -14.48 27.38
C GLU A 4 -7.59 -12.98 27.23
N ASP A 5 -6.95 -12.28 26.29
CA ASP A 5 -7.19 -10.86 26.06
C ASP A 5 -8.70 -10.65 25.86
N PRO A 6 -9.37 -9.84 26.71
CA PRO A 6 -10.82 -9.69 26.68
C PRO A 6 -11.34 -9.16 25.34
N PHE A 7 -10.50 -8.50 24.54
CA PHE A 7 -10.86 -7.95 23.23
C PHE A 7 -10.63 -8.91 22.07
N SER A 8 -10.07 -10.10 22.31
CA SER A 8 -9.76 -11.09 21.27
C SER A 8 -10.95 -11.37 20.35
N GLU A 9 -12.17 -11.43 20.91
CA GLU A 9 -13.38 -11.65 20.13
C GLU A 9 -13.66 -10.51 19.13
N LEU A 10 -13.42 -9.25 19.53
CA LEU A 10 -13.59 -8.09 18.66
C LEU A 10 -12.57 -8.14 17.52
N TYR A 11 -11.30 -8.35 17.84
CA TYR A 11 -10.21 -8.41 16.85
C TYR A 11 -10.46 -9.51 15.83
N ASN A 12 -10.80 -10.71 16.32
CA ASN A 12 -11.17 -11.85 15.49
C ASN A 12 -12.42 -11.57 14.63
N ALA A 13 -13.38 -10.77 15.09
CA ALA A 13 -14.64 -10.58 14.39
C ALA A 13 -14.62 -9.46 13.34
N GLY A 14 -13.98 -8.33 13.65
CA GLY A 14 -14.19 -7.10 12.88
C GLY A 14 -12.92 -6.44 12.34
N TRP A 15 -11.74 -6.71 12.91
CA TRP A 15 -10.56 -5.88 12.66
C TRP A 15 -10.15 -5.82 11.18
N LEU A 16 -10.05 -6.96 10.49
CA LEU A 16 -9.64 -7.00 9.07
C LEU A 16 -10.61 -6.25 8.15
N LEU A 17 -11.92 -6.38 8.38
CA LEU A 17 -12.92 -5.64 7.58
C LEU A 17 -12.84 -4.14 7.85
N ALA A 18 -12.67 -3.76 9.12
CA ALA A 18 -12.49 -2.37 9.51
C ALA A 18 -11.20 -1.78 8.95
N HIS A 19 -10.12 -2.56 8.88
CA HIS A 19 -8.84 -2.15 8.30
C HIS A 19 -8.97 -1.89 6.79
N GLU A 20 -9.61 -2.79 6.02
CA GLU A 20 -9.88 -2.54 4.59
C GLU A 20 -10.71 -1.26 4.38
N ARG A 21 -11.74 -1.08 5.22
CA ARG A 21 -12.58 0.13 5.28
C ARG A 21 -11.75 1.38 5.58
N GLN A 22 -10.83 1.30 6.52
CA GLN A 22 -9.94 2.39 6.93
C GLN A 22 -9.01 2.82 5.78
N ILE A 23 -8.40 1.86 5.07
CA ILE A 23 -7.56 2.12 3.90
C ILE A 23 -8.39 2.80 2.80
N ALA A 24 -9.55 2.23 2.47
CA ALA A 24 -10.42 2.77 1.42
C ALA A 24 -10.95 4.18 1.75
N PHE A 25 -11.20 4.46 3.02
CA PHE A 25 -11.60 5.79 3.46
C PHE A 25 -10.42 6.78 3.41
N GLY A 26 -9.23 6.35 3.84
CA GLY A 26 -7.98 7.12 3.75
C GLY A 26 -7.65 7.55 2.32
N GLU A 27 -7.81 6.65 1.35
CA GLU A 27 -7.64 6.95 -0.09
C GLU A 27 -8.59 8.05 -0.60
N ARG A 28 -9.76 8.22 0.03
CA ARG A 28 -10.74 9.26 -0.34
C ARG A 28 -10.45 10.62 0.27
N ILE A 29 -9.95 10.64 1.51
CA ILE A 29 -9.76 11.90 2.26
C ILE A 29 -8.34 12.44 2.19
N GLY A 30 -7.33 11.58 2.04
CA GLY A 30 -5.92 11.97 2.15
C GLY A 30 -5.64 12.80 3.41
N ASP A 31 -4.89 13.89 3.25
CA ASP A 31 -4.53 14.82 4.33
C ASP A 31 -5.54 15.98 4.52
N ALA A 32 -6.79 15.80 4.08
CA ALA A 32 -7.79 16.86 4.18
C ALA A 32 -8.09 17.25 5.63
N SER A 33 -8.26 18.55 5.88
CA SER A 33 -8.78 19.06 7.15
C SER A 33 -10.20 18.56 7.39
N TRP A 34 -10.64 18.52 8.65
CA TRP A 34 -11.97 18.02 9.02
C TRP A 34 -12.73 19.03 9.89
N GLU A 35 -14.05 19.04 9.73
CA GLU A 35 -14.98 19.82 10.55
C GLU A 35 -16.25 19.00 10.80
N MET A 36 -16.82 19.07 12.01
CA MET A 36 -18.02 18.31 12.37
C MET A 36 -19.10 19.20 13.00
N ASP A 37 -20.33 19.07 12.50
CA ASP A 37 -21.55 19.49 13.20
C ASP A 37 -22.09 18.27 13.96
N VAL A 38 -21.78 18.21 15.26
CA VAL A 38 -22.12 17.07 16.12
C VAL A 38 -23.63 16.91 16.30
N GLU A 39 -24.37 18.01 16.36
CA GLU A 39 -25.83 17.98 16.52
C GLU A 39 -26.51 17.38 15.29
N LYS A 40 -26.02 17.73 14.09
CA LYS A 40 -26.55 17.19 12.83
C LYS A 40 -25.92 15.86 12.42
N GLY A 41 -24.81 15.46 13.04
CA GLY A 41 -24.04 14.27 12.66
C GLY A 41 -23.43 14.39 11.27
N ILE A 42 -22.99 15.60 10.90
CA ILE A 42 -22.39 15.88 9.58
C ILE A 42 -20.89 16.11 9.79
N LEU A 43 -20.07 15.36 9.05
CA LEU A 43 -18.63 15.49 9.03
C LEU A 43 -18.20 15.91 7.62
N VAL A 44 -17.31 16.91 7.53
CA VAL A 44 -16.84 17.48 6.28
C VAL A 44 -15.32 17.40 6.23
N PHE A 45 -14.78 16.91 5.11
CA PHE A 45 -13.35 16.88 4.82
C PHE A 45 -13.00 17.85 3.70
N GLY A 46 -12.09 18.79 3.98
CA GLY A 46 -11.54 19.76 3.03
C GLY A 46 -12.59 20.61 2.30
N GLY A 47 -13.80 20.73 2.85
CA GLY A 47 -14.95 21.38 2.20
C GLY A 47 -15.51 20.64 0.97
N ARG A 48 -15.05 19.42 0.69
CA ARG A 48 -15.37 18.66 -0.54
C ARG A 48 -16.18 17.41 -0.26
N LEU A 49 -15.73 16.60 0.69
CA LEU A 49 -16.43 15.38 1.06
C LEU A 49 -17.27 15.64 2.30
N GLN A 50 -18.59 15.64 2.14
CA GLN A 50 -19.54 15.66 3.24
C GLN A 50 -20.06 14.23 3.47
N THR A 51 -20.04 13.77 4.71
CA THR A 51 -20.50 12.44 5.13
C THR A 51 -21.28 12.49 6.44
N ARG A 52 -22.01 11.42 6.75
CA ARG A 52 -22.67 11.23 8.04
C ARG A 52 -21.74 10.51 9.02
N ALA A 53 -21.66 11.03 10.24
CA ALA A 53 -20.88 10.41 11.30
C ALA A 53 -21.55 10.56 12.66
N GLY A 54 -21.27 9.61 13.56
CA GLY A 54 -21.61 9.70 14.98
C GLY A 54 -20.41 9.42 15.86
N VAL A 55 -20.46 9.84 17.11
CA VAL A 55 -19.39 9.59 18.08
C VAL A 55 -19.51 8.16 18.59
N PHE A 56 -18.54 7.34 18.20
CA PHE A 56 -18.47 5.92 18.54
C PHE A 56 -17.88 5.71 19.93
N ALA A 57 -16.80 6.42 20.23
CA ALA A 57 -16.16 6.47 21.53
C ALA A 57 -15.30 7.73 21.67
N THR A 58 -14.86 8.00 22.89
CA THR A 58 -13.90 9.06 23.20
C THR A 58 -12.78 8.50 24.05
N TRP A 59 -11.54 8.85 23.74
CA TRP A 59 -10.38 8.53 24.55
C TRP A 59 -9.84 9.78 25.24
N ALA A 60 -9.63 9.70 26.54
CA ALA A 60 -9.11 10.80 27.35
C ALA A 60 -7.64 10.57 27.68
N ARG A 61 -6.79 11.55 27.35
CA ARG A 61 -5.34 11.50 27.61
C ARG A 61 -5.02 11.55 29.10
N GLY A 62 -5.76 12.37 29.86
CA GLY A 62 -5.45 12.65 31.26
C GLY A 62 -5.46 11.42 32.16
N ASP A 63 -6.33 10.45 31.87
CA ASP A 63 -6.43 9.21 32.61
C ASP A 63 -6.32 7.97 31.72
N SER A 64 -5.84 8.09 30.47
CA SER A 64 -5.67 6.97 29.50
C SER A 64 -6.85 6.01 29.50
N SER A 65 -8.01 6.54 29.12
CA SER A 65 -9.25 5.79 29.20
C SER A 65 -10.14 5.97 27.99
N LEU A 66 -10.71 4.85 27.54
CA LEU A 66 -11.71 4.78 26.49
C LEU A 66 -13.10 4.79 27.13
N LEU A 67 -13.96 5.71 26.70
CA LEU A 67 -15.38 5.77 27.07
C LEU A 67 -16.22 5.58 25.81
N TRP A 68 -17.08 4.58 25.79
CA TRP A 68 -17.99 4.38 24.66
C TRP A 68 -18.97 5.54 24.52
N GLY A 69 -19.30 5.91 23.27
CA GLY A 69 -20.17 7.05 22.97
C GLY A 69 -21.58 6.91 23.56
N TRP A 70 -22.10 5.68 23.69
CA TRP A 70 -23.40 5.42 24.32
C TRP A 70 -23.40 5.73 25.83
N ALA A 71 -22.25 5.64 26.48
CA ALA A 71 -22.05 5.90 27.90
C ALA A 71 -21.67 7.36 28.19
N ASN A 72 -21.38 8.16 27.15
CA ASN A 72 -20.99 9.55 27.28
C ASN A 72 -22.23 10.47 27.30
N GLU A 73 -22.67 10.80 28.51
CA GLU A 73 -23.87 11.60 28.76
C GLU A 73 -23.77 13.06 28.28
N GLY A 74 -22.56 13.55 28.01
CA GLY A 74 -22.32 14.90 27.48
C GLY A 74 -22.57 15.04 25.98
N LEU A 75 -22.70 13.93 25.24
CA LEU A 75 -22.94 13.98 23.79
C LEU A 75 -24.43 14.22 23.48
N PRO A 76 -24.80 14.95 22.41
CA PRO A 76 -26.19 15.01 21.99
C PRO A 76 -26.68 13.61 21.57
N ALA A 77 -27.96 13.33 21.80
CA ALA A 77 -28.54 12.01 21.50
C ALA A 77 -28.42 11.65 20.01
N SER A 78 -28.47 12.66 19.12
CA SER A 78 -28.31 12.50 17.67
C SER A 78 -26.92 11.95 17.27
N ALA A 79 -25.88 12.19 18.07
CA ALA A 79 -24.52 11.77 17.76
C ALA A 79 -24.18 10.36 18.26
N ARG A 80 -25.01 9.74 19.13
CA ARG A 80 -24.68 8.45 19.78
C ARG A 80 -25.14 7.22 19.01
N GLY A 81 -25.81 7.39 17.87
CA GLY A 81 -26.44 6.30 17.10
C GLY A 81 -25.53 5.08 16.88
N PRO A 82 -24.31 5.24 16.31
CA PRO A 82 -23.40 4.13 16.07
C PRO A 82 -22.95 3.42 17.36
N ALA A 83 -22.72 4.17 18.44
CA ALA A 83 -22.33 3.59 19.72
C ALA A 83 -23.48 2.83 20.39
N LEU A 84 -24.72 3.30 20.24
CA LEU A 84 -25.91 2.59 20.72
C LEU A 84 -26.10 1.28 19.95
N ALA A 85 -25.91 1.29 18.63
CA ALA A 85 -25.95 0.08 17.81
C ALA A 85 -24.90 -0.95 18.26
N LEU A 86 -23.68 -0.50 18.60
CA LEU A 86 -22.64 -1.37 19.15
C LEU A 86 -23.04 -2.00 20.48
N ARG A 87 -23.60 -1.22 21.41
CA ARG A 87 -24.07 -1.75 22.69
C ARG A 87 -25.18 -2.78 22.48
N ASP A 88 -26.18 -2.45 21.66
CA ASP A 88 -27.30 -3.34 21.37
C ASP A 88 -26.83 -4.63 20.66
N TYR A 89 -25.79 -4.55 19.82
CA TYR A 89 -25.13 -5.72 19.23
C TYR A 89 -24.42 -6.56 20.30
N GLY A 90 -23.65 -5.91 21.19
CA GLY A 90 -22.94 -6.57 22.29
C GLY A 90 -23.89 -7.35 23.20
N GLU A 91 -25.00 -6.74 23.62
CA GLU A 91 -26.03 -7.37 24.45
C GLU A 91 -26.67 -8.58 23.76
N LYS A 92 -26.99 -8.48 22.46
CA LYS A 92 -27.59 -9.58 21.70
C LYS A 92 -26.63 -10.73 21.46
N SER A 93 -25.36 -10.43 21.27
CA SER A 93 -24.31 -11.41 20.96
C SER A 93 -23.61 -11.95 22.21
N GLY A 94 -23.89 -11.38 23.40
CA GLY A 94 -23.28 -11.78 24.67
C GLY A 94 -21.82 -11.33 24.84
N ILE A 95 -21.41 -10.28 24.13
CA ILE A 95 -20.03 -9.79 24.09
C ILE A 95 -19.82 -8.78 25.23
N ARG A 96 -19.43 -9.30 26.39
CA ARG A 96 -19.36 -8.54 27.65
C ARG A 96 -18.48 -7.31 27.59
N VAL A 97 -17.43 -7.30 26.75
CA VAL A 97 -16.54 -6.14 26.66
C VAL A 97 -17.22 -4.88 26.14
N LEU A 98 -18.30 -5.04 25.36
CA LEU A 98 -19.10 -3.93 24.83
C LEU A 98 -20.14 -3.43 25.84
N GLU A 99 -20.46 -4.20 26.89
CA GLU A 99 -21.38 -3.80 27.97
C GLU A 99 -20.68 -2.91 29.00
N GLN A 100 -19.36 -3.03 29.14
CA GLN A 100 -18.58 -2.19 30.04
C GLN A 100 -18.45 -0.78 29.46
N ARG A 101 -18.93 0.21 30.22
CA ARG A 101 -18.98 1.62 29.81
C ARG A 101 -17.61 2.22 29.44
N LYS A 102 -16.59 1.90 30.25
CA LYS A 102 -15.29 2.56 30.25
C LYS A 102 -14.16 1.55 30.45
N TRP A 103 -13.08 1.71 29.69
CA TRP A 103 -11.89 0.88 29.73
C TRP A 103 -10.65 1.73 30.01
N GLN A 104 -9.69 1.14 30.72
CA GLN A 104 -8.38 1.73 30.96
C GLN A 104 -7.44 1.20 29.88
N LEU A 105 -7.14 2.02 28.87
CA LEU A 105 -6.39 1.64 27.67
C LEU A 105 -5.51 2.81 27.26
N ASP A 106 -4.30 2.51 26.79
CA ASP A 106 -3.52 3.54 26.12
C ASP A 106 -4.17 3.95 24.78
N GLU A 107 -3.57 4.92 24.12
CA GLU A 107 -4.12 5.51 22.90
C GLU A 107 -4.17 4.53 21.72
N GLU A 108 -3.17 3.64 21.63
CA GLU A 108 -3.01 2.69 20.52
C GLU A 108 -4.00 1.54 20.67
N ASP A 109 -4.06 0.95 21.86
CA ASP A 109 -5.01 -0.09 22.22
C ASP A 109 -6.46 0.40 22.09
N ALA A 110 -6.74 1.62 22.54
CA ALA A 110 -8.07 2.22 22.42
C ALA A 110 -8.52 2.36 20.97
N PHE A 111 -7.61 2.74 20.07
CA PHE A 111 -7.92 2.83 18.65
C PHE A 111 -8.14 1.45 18.03
N GLY A 112 -7.29 0.47 18.32
CA GLY A 112 -7.43 -0.91 17.84
C GLY A 112 -8.75 -1.55 18.27
N VAL A 113 -9.13 -1.39 19.55
CA VAL A 113 -10.42 -1.86 20.09
C VAL A 113 -11.60 -1.19 19.39
N CYS A 114 -11.54 0.13 19.17
CA CYS A 114 -12.60 0.83 18.43
C CYS A 114 -12.69 0.34 16.99
N LEU A 115 -11.56 0.15 16.30
CA LEU A 115 -11.50 -0.34 14.93
C LEU A 115 -12.11 -1.73 14.81
N ALA A 116 -11.69 -2.64 15.68
CA ALA A 116 -12.23 -3.99 15.75
C ALA A 116 -13.75 -4.00 16.00
N ALA A 117 -14.23 -3.22 16.98
CA ALA A 117 -15.64 -3.10 17.30
C ALA A 117 -16.47 -2.51 16.14
N ALA A 118 -15.94 -1.50 15.44
CA ALA A 118 -16.60 -0.91 14.28
C ALA A 118 -16.77 -1.89 13.12
N GLY A 119 -15.79 -2.78 12.91
CA GLY A 119 -15.85 -3.80 11.86
C GLY A 119 -16.92 -4.86 12.06
N MET A 120 -17.50 -4.96 13.26
CA MET A 120 -18.58 -5.91 13.57
C MET A 120 -19.96 -5.40 13.13
N LEU A 121 -20.06 -4.12 12.81
CA LEU A 121 -21.29 -3.47 12.39
C LEU A 121 -21.26 -3.19 10.89
N ASP A 122 -22.27 -3.66 10.17
CA ASP A 122 -22.36 -3.50 8.71
C ASP A 122 -22.70 -2.07 8.29
N GLU A 123 -23.30 -1.29 9.19
CA GLU A 123 -23.64 0.12 8.99
C GLU A 123 -22.47 1.08 9.16
N ILE A 124 -21.33 0.63 9.72
CA ILE A 124 -20.15 1.48 9.91
C ILE A 124 -19.16 1.28 8.75
N MET A 125 -19.00 2.31 7.93
CA MET A 125 -18.13 2.26 6.75
C MET A 125 -16.67 2.55 7.04
N SER A 126 -16.35 3.27 8.12
CA SER A 126 -14.98 3.53 8.59
C SER A 126 -15.02 4.17 9.98
N LEU A 127 -13.87 4.25 10.65
CA LEU A 127 -13.66 5.16 11.77
C LEU A 127 -12.76 6.32 11.36
N TYR A 128 -13.02 7.49 11.95
CA TYR A 128 -12.12 8.63 11.88
C TYR A 128 -11.68 9.04 13.27
N ARG A 129 -10.37 9.17 13.46
CA ARG A 129 -9.74 9.56 14.73
C ARG A 129 -9.64 11.09 14.77
N ALA A 130 -10.61 11.74 15.38
CA ALA A 130 -10.69 13.20 15.47
C ALA A 130 -9.97 13.72 16.73
N PRO A 131 -8.83 14.42 16.60
CA PRO A 131 -8.12 14.98 17.75
C PRO A 131 -8.88 16.14 18.40
N HIS A 132 -8.80 16.25 19.73
CA HIS A 132 -9.25 17.42 20.49
C HIS A 132 -8.32 17.68 21.69
N GLU A 133 -8.53 18.79 22.41
CA GLU A 133 -7.63 19.25 23.48
C GLU A 133 -7.35 18.21 24.58
N GLY A 134 -8.30 17.31 24.84
CA GLY A 134 -8.24 16.30 25.90
C GLY A 134 -7.93 14.87 25.44
N GLY A 135 -7.75 14.63 24.14
CA GLY A 135 -7.59 13.28 23.59
C GLY A 135 -8.20 13.14 22.19
N PHE A 136 -8.98 12.09 21.97
CA PHE A 136 -9.57 11.78 20.66
C PHE A 136 -11.06 11.43 20.76
N ALA A 137 -11.83 11.85 19.77
CA ALA A 137 -13.13 11.27 19.47
C ALA A 137 -12.98 10.30 18.29
N TYR A 138 -13.49 9.09 18.43
CA TYR A 138 -13.57 8.14 17.34
C TYR A 138 -14.95 8.28 16.69
N LEU A 139 -14.96 8.78 15.46
CA LEU A 139 -16.17 9.08 14.71
C LEU A 139 -16.48 7.93 13.76
N ALA A 140 -17.59 7.22 14.00
CA ALA A 140 -18.07 6.17 13.11
C ALA A 140 -18.77 6.80 11.91
N ILE A 141 -18.26 6.49 10.72
CA ILE A 141 -18.80 6.94 9.45
C ILE A 141 -19.95 6.00 9.06
N VAL A 142 -21.15 6.55 8.89
CA VAL A 142 -22.38 5.78 8.65
C VAL A 142 -23.08 6.21 7.35
N ASP A 143 -22.28 6.46 6.32
CA ASP A 143 -22.74 6.87 4.99
C ASP A 143 -22.52 5.74 3.98
N GLU A 144 -23.61 5.14 3.53
CA GLU A 144 -23.63 4.02 2.58
C GLU A 144 -22.89 4.30 1.25
N ASN A 145 -22.75 5.57 0.85
CA ASN A 145 -21.98 5.94 -0.35
C ASN A 145 -20.46 5.68 -0.20
N LEU A 146 -20.01 5.47 1.04
CA LEU A 146 -18.64 5.14 1.39
C LEU A 146 -18.42 3.64 1.59
N ARG A 147 -19.43 2.80 1.37
CA ARG A 147 -19.30 1.35 1.43
C ARG A 147 -18.23 0.86 0.46
N LEU A 148 -17.50 -0.18 0.88
CA LEU A 148 -16.54 -0.88 0.04
C LEU A 148 -17.21 -1.40 -1.24
N GLY A 149 -16.49 -1.30 -2.35
CA GLY A 149 -16.90 -1.93 -3.61
C GLY A 149 -16.76 -3.46 -3.58
N PRO A 150 -16.95 -4.12 -4.73
CA PRO A 150 -16.61 -5.53 -4.91
C PRO A 150 -15.18 -5.83 -4.42
N PRO A 151 -14.92 -7.05 -3.90
CA PRO A 151 -13.58 -7.42 -3.46
C PRO A 151 -12.61 -7.50 -4.65
N GLU A 152 -11.35 -7.22 -4.37
CA GLU A 152 -10.22 -7.42 -5.29
C GLU A 152 -9.22 -8.37 -4.63
N ALA A 153 -8.76 -9.41 -5.34
CA ALA A 153 -7.93 -10.46 -4.73
C ALA A 153 -6.63 -9.92 -4.13
N ALA A 154 -6.00 -8.94 -4.78
CA ALA A 154 -4.79 -8.29 -4.28
C ALA A 154 -5.05 -7.47 -3.01
N ARG A 155 -6.18 -6.74 -2.93
CA ARG A 155 -6.59 -5.99 -1.74
C ARG A 155 -6.85 -6.93 -0.57
N ILE A 156 -7.56 -8.04 -0.79
CA ILE A 156 -7.80 -9.07 0.23
C ILE A 156 -6.47 -9.61 0.77
N ALA A 157 -5.56 -10.00 -0.11
CA ALA A 157 -4.27 -10.56 0.27
C ALA A 157 -3.42 -9.56 1.07
N ARG A 158 -3.38 -8.30 0.64
CA ARG A 158 -2.68 -7.22 1.34
C ARG A 158 -3.25 -6.96 2.73
N VAL A 159 -4.58 -6.85 2.87
CA VAL A 159 -5.24 -6.62 4.16
C VAL A 159 -4.91 -7.73 5.16
N VAL A 160 -4.86 -8.99 4.70
CA VAL A 160 -4.47 -10.12 5.55
C VAL A 160 -3.01 -10.01 5.99
N LEU A 161 -2.09 -9.76 5.06
CA LEU A 161 -0.66 -9.66 5.37
C LEU A 161 -0.34 -8.48 6.29
N GLU A 162 -0.92 -7.30 6.03
CA GLU A 162 -0.79 -6.12 6.89
C GLU A 162 -1.34 -6.37 8.28
N GLY A 163 -2.51 -7.02 8.39
CA GLY A 163 -3.09 -7.38 9.68
C GLY A 163 -2.15 -8.26 10.48
N VAL A 164 -1.59 -9.31 9.87
CA VAL A 164 -0.62 -10.18 10.53
C VAL A 164 0.63 -9.41 10.97
N ALA A 165 1.17 -8.54 10.10
CA ALA A 165 2.32 -7.71 10.43
C ALA A 165 2.06 -6.74 11.59
N GLN A 166 0.82 -6.29 11.76
CA GLN A 166 0.36 -5.44 12.86
C GLN A 166 -0.06 -6.22 14.12
N GLY A 167 0.20 -7.53 14.16
CA GLY A 167 -0.10 -8.36 15.33
C GLY A 167 -1.54 -8.84 15.41
N LEU A 168 -2.21 -9.07 14.28
CA LEU A 168 -3.55 -9.65 14.24
C LEU A 168 -3.67 -10.87 15.16
N ILE A 169 -4.55 -10.76 16.14
CA ILE A 169 -4.87 -11.82 17.08
C ILE A 169 -5.74 -12.86 16.36
N GLY A 170 -5.40 -14.14 16.48
CA GLY A 170 -6.19 -15.26 15.98
C GLY A 170 -6.46 -15.26 14.46
N PRO A 171 -5.42 -15.21 13.60
CA PRO A 171 -5.59 -15.11 12.14
C PRO A 171 -6.44 -16.25 11.55
N ALA A 172 -6.32 -17.48 12.08
CA ALA A 172 -7.13 -18.64 11.69
C ALA A 172 -8.65 -18.45 11.92
N ILE A 173 -9.03 -17.54 12.84
CA ILE A 173 -10.43 -17.18 13.12
C ILE A 173 -10.82 -15.92 12.35
N ALA A 174 -9.94 -14.91 12.35
CA ALA A 174 -10.20 -13.60 11.75
C ALA A 174 -10.34 -13.65 10.23
N VAL A 175 -9.43 -14.36 9.56
CA VAL A 175 -9.37 -14.39 8.09
C VAL A 175 -10.62 -15.04 7.48
N PRO A 176 -11.12 -16.21 7.94
CA PRO A 176 -12.36 -16.77 7.41
C PRO A 176 -13.58 -15.85 7.58
N LYS A 177 -13.68 -15.12 8.71
CA LYS A 177 -14.78 -14.18 8.96
C LYS A 177 -14.72 -13.01 7.99
N TYR A 178 -13.52 -12.44 7.82
CA TYR A 178 -13.27 -11.38 6.85
C TYR A 178 -13.61 -11.80 5.41
N LEU A 179 -13.11 -12.96 4.96
CA LEU A 179 -13.38 -13.48 3.62
C LEU A 179 -14.88 -13.68 3.38
N LYS A 180 -15.61 -14.23 4.36
CA LYS A 180 -17.07 -14.35 4.29
C LYS A 180 -17.76 -12.99 4.19
N ALA A 181 -17.34 -12.00 4.98
CA ALA A 181 -17.87 -10.64 4.91
C ALA A 181 -17.62 -9.98 3.55
N ARG A 182 -16.54 -10.37 2.85
CA ARG A 182 -16.23 -9.95 1.48
C ARG A 182 -16.85 -10.84 0.40
N GLY A 183 -17.73 -11.78 0.76
CA GLY A 183 -18.50 -12.59 -0.19
C GLY A 183 -17.80 -13.86 -0.68
N PHE A 184 -16.66 -14.23 -0.10
CA PHE A 184 -16.00 -15.50 -0.41
C PHE A 184 -16.69 -16.67 0.28
N ASN A 185 -16.75 -17.80 -0.41
CA ASN A 185 -17.08 -19.08 0.19
C ASN A 185 -15.80 -19.74 0.72
N VAL A 186 -15.68 -19.85 2.05
CA VAL A 186 -14.55 -20.55 2.68
C VAL A 186 -14.73 -22.06 2.52
N VAL A 187 -13.89 -22.66 1.67
CA VAL A 187 -13.95 -24.07 1.28
C VAL A 187 -13.30 -24.97 2.32
N ARG A 188 -12.19 -24.51 2.90
CA ARG A 188 -11.47 -25.19 3.97
C ARG A 188 -10.89 -24.15 4.92
N SER A 189 -10.94 -24.44 6.22
CA SER A 189 -10.33 -23.64 7.27
C SER A 189 -9.91 -24.57 8.39
N ASP A 190 -8.65 -24.48 8.81
CA ASP A 190 -8.11 -25.07 10.03
C ASP A 190 -7.14 -24.06 10.68
N ASP A 191 -6.46 -24.45 11.76
CA ASP A 191 -5.63 -23.55 12.55
C ASP A 191 -4.42 -23.00 11.78
N ALA A 192 -3.98 -23.69 10.71
CA ALA A 192 -2.80 -23.33 9.93
C ALA A 192 -3.14 -22.87 8.50
N PHE A 193 -4.38 -23.04 8.04
CA PHE A 193 -4.67 -22.87 6.63
C PHE A 193 -6.12 -22.46 6.35
N VAL A 194 -6.28 -21.53 5.39
CA VAL A 194 -7.58 -21.11 4.86
C VAL A 194 -7.56 -21.17 3.34
N ARG A 195 -8.56 -21.82 2.76
CA ARG A 195 -8.85 -21.80 1.32
C ARG A 195 -10.24 -21.27 1.08
N ALA A 196 -10.36 -20.26 0.22
CA ALA A 196 -11.63 -19.63 -0.10
C ALA A 196 -11.78 -19.40 -1.60
N SER A 197 -13.00 -19.61 -2.10
CA SER A 197 -13.38 -19.40 -3.49
C SER A 197 -14.35 -18.23 -3.60
N HIS A 198 -14.24 -17.45 -4.68
CA HIS A 198 -15.21 -16.43 -5.05
C HIS A 198 -15.73 -16.72 -6.47
N ARG A 199 -16.91 -16.21 -6.82
CA ARG A 199 -17.51 -16.46 -8.14
C ARG A 199 -16.70 -15.82 -9.28
N GLU A 200 -16.14 -14.65 -9.01
CA GLU A 200 -15.51 -13.79 -10.01
C GLU A 200 -14.00 -13.58 -9.77
N LEU A 201 -13.45 -14.09 -8.68
CA LEU A 201 -12.03 -13.93 -8.35
C LEU A 201 -11.32 -15.29 -8.30
N PRO A 202 -10.00 -15.32 -8.53
CA PRO A 202 -9.20 -16.53 -8.36
C PRO A 202 -9.33 -17.13 -6.95
N LEU A 203 -9.01 -18.42 -6.83
CA LEU A 203 -8.91 -19.10 -5.54
C LEU A 203 -7.89 -18.39 -4.65
N ILE A 204 -8.24 -18.16 -3.38
CA ILE A 204 -7.33 -17.61 -2.38
C ILE A 204 -6.97 -18.71 -1.39
N GLU A 205 -5.68 -18.85 -1.12
CA GLU A 205 -5.14 -19.78 -0.13
C GLU A 205 -4.19 -19.04 0.81
N ILE A 206 -4.34 -19.23 2.11
CA ILE A 206 -3.60 -18.50 3.14
C ILE A 206 -3.04 -19.53 4.12
N ASN A 207 -1.76 -19.45 4.41
CA ASN A 207 -1.06 -20.37 5.30
C ASN A 207 -0.46 -19.59 6.48
N PHE A 208 -0.73 -20.08 7.70
CA PHE A 208 -0.36 -19.50 9.00
C PHE A 208 0.68 -20.33 9.76
N ASP A 209 1.55 -21.04 9.05
CA ASP A 209 2.62 -21.85 9.65
C ASP A 209 3.31 -21.12 10.82
N GLU A 210 3.24 -21.67 12.03
CA GLU A 210 3.84 -21.09 13.24
C GLU A 210 5.37 -20.89 13.12
N GLN A 211 6.01 -21.58 12.17
CA GLN A 211 7.46 -21.51 11.94
C GLN A 211 7.86 -20.67 10.73
N SER A 212 6.90 -20.18 9.93
CA SER A 212 7.15 -19.43 8.70
C SER A 212 6.30 -18.15 8.64
N PRO A 213 6.72 -17.12 7.89
CA PRO A 213 5.85 -15.97 7.65
C PRO A 213 4.53 -16.39 7.01
N VAL A 214 3.44 -15.71 7.36
CA VAL A 214 2.13 -15.92 6.72
C VAL A 214 2.28 -15.71 5.21
N THR A 215 1.75 -16.65 4.43
CA THR A 215 1.76 -16.57 2.97
C THR A 215 0.34 -16.55 2.44
N VAL A 216 0.13 -15.76 1.39
CA VAL A 216 -1.12 -15.76 0.63
C VAL A 216 -0.81 -16.22 -0.78
N GLN A 217 -1.69 -17.01 -1.39
CA GLN A 217 -1.64 -17.42 -2.78
C GLN A 217 -2.94 -17.02 -3.48
N ILE A 218 -2.83 -16.51 -4.71
CA ILE A 218 -3.95 -16.15 -5.58
C ILE A 218 -3.83 -16.99 -6.85
N GLY A 219 -4.84 -17.80 -7.15
CA GLY A 219 -4.83 -18.68 -8.32
C GLY A 219 -3.69 -19.71 -8.31
N GLY A 220 -3.21 -20.11 -7.13
CA GLY A 220 -2.10 -21.06 -6.97
C GLY A 220 -0.69 -20.44 -7.10
N ARG A 221 -0.58 -19.11 -7.27
CA ARG A 221 0.70 -18.39 -7.23
C ARG A 221 0.83 -17.66 -5.90
N ARG A 222 2.02 -17.66 -5.31
CA ARG A 222 2.30 -16.86 -4.11
C ARG A 222 2.07 -15.39 -4.43
N PHE A 223 1.18 -14.76 -3.67
CA PHE A 223 1.00 -13.32 -3.67
C PHE A 223 2.18 -12.73 -2.93
N ASP A 224 2.94 -11.94 -3.66
CA ASP A 224 3.91 -11.05 -3.09
C ASP A 224 3.25 -9.67 -3.03
N PRO A 225 3.01 -9.09 -1.83
CA PRO A 225 2.40 -7.77 -1.70
C PRO A 225 3.19 -6.68 -2.41
N ASP A 226 4.47 -6.93 -2.70
CA ASP A 226 5.37 -6.03 -3.42
C ASP A 226 5.39 -6.32 -4.94
N SER A 227 4.72 -7.39 -5.40
CA SER A 227 4.46 -7.68 -6.82
C SER A 227 3.11 -7.13 -7.27
N HIS A 228 3.05 -6.37 -8.38
CA HIS A 228 1.78 -5.88 -8.94
C HIS A 228 1.68 -6.07 -10.47
N GLU A 229 0.64 -6.77 -10.91
CA GLU A 229 -0.03 -6.60 -12.22
C GLU A 229 -1.03 -5.42 -12.10
N VAL A 230 -1.10 -4.52 -13.09
CA VAL A 230 -1.86 -3.25 -13.03
C VAL A 230 -3.02 -3.22 -14.05
N ASP A 231 -4.19 -2.74 -13.62
CA ASP A 231 -5.41 -2.43 -14.40
C ASP A 231 -5.48 -0.91 -14.74
N GLU A 232 -6.03 -0.55 -15.90
CA GLU A 232 -5.96 0.78 -16.56
C GLU A 232 -6.60 1.95 -15.78
N THR A 233 -7.32 1.69 -14.68
CA THR A 233 -8.06 2.72 -13.94
C THR A 233 -7.25 3.47 -12.86
N ASP A 234 -6.03 3.04 -12.55
CA ASP A 234 -5.21 3.59 -11.44
C ASP A 234 -4.23 4.72 -11.86
N VAL A 235 -4.15 5.05 -13.15
CA VAL A 235 -3.21 6.06 -13.70
C VAL A 235 -3.50 7.49 -13.21
N GLY A 236 -4.60 7.73 -12.51
CA GLY A 236 -5.01 9.06 -12.03
C GLY A 236 -4.85 9.36 -10.53
N ARG A 237 -4.55 8.38 -9.66
CA ARG A 237 -4.65 8.57 -8.18
C ARG A 237 -3.35 8.35 -7.40
N SER A 238 -2.31 7.91 -8.08
CA SER A 238 -1.00 7.55 -7.54
C SER A 238 0.03 8.67 -7.82
N PRO A 239 0.93 9.06 -6.88
CA PRO A 239 2.00 10.03 -7.16
C PRO A 239 2.91 9.64 -8.34
N ALA A 240 3.04 8.35 -8.65
CA ALA A 240 3.73 7.86 -9.84
C ALA A 240 2.83 7.92 -11.10
N GLY A 241 1.53 7.64 -10.96
CA GLY A 241 0.56 7.78 -12.05
C GLY A 241 0.40 9.23 -12.53
N ALA A 242 0.54 10.20 -11.61
CA ALA A 242 0.59 11.62 -11.95
C ALA A 242 1.77 11.99 -12.85
N VAL A 243 2.94 11.35 -12.67
CA VAL A 243 4.12 11.59 -13.52
C VAL A 243 3.98 10.95 -14.89
N VAL A 244 3.43 9.73 -14.95
CA VAL A 244 3.09 9.08 -16.24
C VAL A 244 2.12 9.97 -17.03
N ARG A 245 1.08 10.49 -16.38
CA ARG A 245 0.13 11.38 -17.04
C ARG A 245 0.78 12.69 -17.50
N LEU A 246 1.63 13.28 -16.65
CA LEU A 246 2.40 14.48 -17.01
C LEU A 246 3.29 14.24 -18.24
N LEU A 247 3.95 13.08 -18.32
CA LEU A 247 4.76 12.67 -19.47
C LEU A 247 3.91 12.51 -20.72
N LEU A 248 2.80 11.78 -20.65
CA LEU A 248 1.93 11.54 -21.79
C LEU A 248 1.25 12.82 -22.33
N ASP A 249 0.94 13.76 -21.44
CA ASP A 249 0.32 15.04 -21.80
C ASP A 249 1.31 15.98 -22.51
N ASN A 250 2.62 15.87 -22.25
CA ASN A 250 3.65 16.78 -22.75
C ASN A 250 4.63 16.16 -23.77
N VAL A 251 4.70 14.83 -23.85
CA VAL A 251 5.51 14.06 -24.80
C VAL A 251 4.57 13.15 -25.60
N PRO A 252 3.87 13.70 -26.62
CA PRO A 252 2.81 12.99 -27.34
C PRO A 252 3.28 11.74 -28.07
N GLU A 253 4.58 11.62 -28.35
CA GLU A 253 5.24 10.44 -28.91
C GLU A 253 5.21 9.24 -27.97
N LEU A 254 5.18 9.45 -26.65
CA LEU A 254 5.01 8.36 -25.67
C LEU A 254 3.55 7.90 -25.57
N ALA A 255 2.60 8.74 -26.01
CA ALA A 255 1.17 8.43 -26.04
C ALA A 255 0.73 7.75 -27.36
N ARG A 256 1.61 7.59 -28.35
CA ARG A 256 1.31 7.05 -29.68
C ARG A 256 2.42 6.10 -30.17
N ALA A 257 2.10 5.21 -31.11
CA ALA A 257 3.12 4.40 -31.76
C ALA A 257 4.19 5.29 -32.46
N PRO A 258 5.48 4.88 -32.45
CA PRO A 258 5.98 3.56 -32.09
C PRO A 258 6.34 3.34 -30.62
N LEU A 259 6.42 4.35 -29.77
CA LEU A 259 6.94 4.18 -28.40
C LEU A 259 5.84 3.85 -27.39
N GLU A 260 6.20 3.11 -26.35
CA GLU A 260 5.34 2.85 -25.19
C GLU A 260 6.12 2.87 -23.89
N VAL A 261 5.53 3.47 -22.85
CA VAL A 261 6.06 3.34 -21.49
C VAL A 261 5.78 1.91 -21.02
N VAL A 262 6.77 1.20 -20.50
CA VAL A 262 6.60 -0.20 -20.04
C VAL A 262 6.97 -0.40 -18.58
N ALA A 263 7.72 0.53 -17.99
CA ALA A 263 8.03 0.55 -16.58
C ALA A 263 8.41 1.98 -16.16
N LEU A 264 8.30 2.27 -14.88
CA LEU A 264 8.77 3.52 -14.30
C LEU A 264 9.23 3.27 -12.88
N SER A 265 10.36 3.86 -12.50
CA SER A 265 10.87 3.91 -11.13
C SER A 265 11.11 5.36 -10.74
N ARG A 266 10.63 5.75 -9.57
CA ARG A 266 10.67 7.15 -9.12
C ARG A 266 11.20 7.29 -7.71
N ASP A 267 12.25 8.07 -7.54
CA ASP A 267 12.70 8.69 -6.29
C ASP A 267 12.29 10.18 -6.28
N PRO A 268 11.14 10.53 -5.65
CA PRO A 268 10.59 11.88 -5.73
C PRO A 268 11.59 12.95 -5.28
N GLY A 269 11.76 13.99 -6.10
CA GLY A 269 12.71 15.07 -5.82
C GLY A 269 14.18 14.67 -5.97
N ARG A 270 14.47 13.57 -6.68
CA ARG A 270 15.83 13.16 -7.07
C ARG A 270 15.89 12.62 -8.50
N CYS A 271 15.33 11.44 -8.74
CA CYS A 271 15.49 10.73 -10.01
C CYS A 271 14.24 9.90 -10.35
N THR A 272 13.74 10.06 -11.57
CA THR A 272 12.71 9.22 -12.17
C THR A 272 13.25 8.62 -13.46
N LEU A 273 13.26 7.29 -13.53
CA LEU A 273 13.58 6.54 -14.73
C LEU A 273 12.31 5.98 -15.35
N VAL A 274 12.11 6.24 -16.65
CA VAL A 274 10.95 5.78 -17.40
C VAL A 274 11.45 4.82 -18.48
N ALA A 275 11.12 3.54 -18.35
CA ALA A 275 11.46 2.55 -19.34
C ALA A 275 10.49 2.64 -20.52
N VAL A 276 11.03 2.77 -21.73
CA VAL A 276 10.28 2.95 -22.97
C VAL A 276 10.66 1.87 -23.97
N ALA A 277 9.68 1.07 -24.39
CA ALA A 277 9.86 0.07 -25.44
C ALA A 277 9.30 0.55 -26.78
N SER A 278 9.75 -0.09 -27.86
CA SER A 278 9.16 0.08 -29.18
C SER A 278 8.06 -0.95 -29.39
N THR A 279 6.87 -0.48 -29.78
CA THR A 279 5.73 -1.29 -30.21
C THR A 279 5.86 -1.82 -31.63
N ILE A 280 6.89 -1.38 -32.37
CA ILE A 280 7.15 -1.82 -33.74
C ILE A 280 8.46 -2.60 -33.76
N PRO A 281 8.45 -3.92 -34.04
CA PRO A 281 9.66 -4.76 -34.00
C PRO A 281 10.81 -4.30 -34.89
N SER A 282 10.54 -3.50 -35.93
CA SER A 282 11.55 -2.96 -36.85
C SER A 282 12.11 -1.59 -36.46
N VAL A 283 11.65 -1.01 -35.34
CA VAL A 283 12.08 0.29 -34.83
C VAL A 283 12.80 0.07 -33.51
N ASP A 284 14.06 0.50 -33.44
CA ASP A 284 14.85 0.44 -32.20
C ASP A 284 14.39 1.54 -31.23
N ALA A 285 14.19 1.18 -29.96
CA ALA A 285 13.72 2.13 -28.96
C ALA A 285 14.78 3.23 -28.66
N THR A 286 16.07 2.90 -28.77
CA THR A 286 17.17 3.85 -28.56
C THR A 286 17.16 4.92 -29.64
N ASP A 287 17.07 4.52 -30.91
CA ASP A 287 17.02 5.43 -32.04
C ASP A 287 15.75 6.30 -31.99
N ALA A 288 14.60 5.69 -31.69
CA ALA A 288 13.34 6.42 -31.56
C ALA A 288 13.33 7.44 -30.41
N LEU A 289 13.97 7.12 -29.27
CA LEU A 289 14.15 8.05 -28.17
C LEU A 289 15.10 9.20 -28.53
N ALA A 290 16.16 8.93 -29.31
CA ALA A 290 17.11 9.94 -29.75
C ALA A 290 16.49 10.97 -30.71
N GLU A 291 15.41 10.60 -31.41
CA GLU A 291 14.66 11.47 -32.32
C GLU A 291 13.56 12.31 -31.61
N LEU A 292 13.36 12.14 -30.30
CA LEU A 292 12.34 12.90 -29.56
C LEU A 292 12.65 14.40 -29.52
N GLU A 293 11.62 15.22 -29.75
CA GLU A 293 11.74 16.67 -29.56
C GLU A 293 11.94 16.99 -28.07
N ALA A 294 13.08 17.62 -27.74
CA ALA A 294 13.46 17.92 -26.36
C ALA A 294 12.51 18.88 -25.62
N THR A 295 11.59 19.55 -26.33
CA THR A 295 10.68 20.55 -25.75
C THR A 295 9.68 19.94 -24.77
N GLY A 296 9.14 18.75 -25.05
CA GLY A 296 8.19 18.08 -24.15
C GLY A 296 8.84 17.67 -22.83
N MET A 297 10.03 17.08 -22.89
CA MET A 297 10.80 16.70 -21.71
C MET A 297 11.24 17.91 -20.87
N ALA A 298 11.60 19.03 -21.51
CA ALA A 298 11.91 20.27 -20.79
C ALA A 298 10.72 20.75 -19.96
N THR A 299 9.51 20.71 -20.52
CA THR A 299 8.27 21.05 -19.79
C THR A 299 8.03 20.10 -18.61
N VAL A 300 8.24 18.79 -18.78
CA VAL A 300 8.11 17.82 -17.67
C VAL A 300 9.06 18.15 -16.52
N CYS A 301 10.31 18.50 -16.82
CA CYS A 301 11.30 18.89 -15.81
C CYS A 301 10.92 20.20 -15.09
N GLU A 302 10.25 21.15 -15.75
CA GLU A 302 9.75 22.38 -15.09
C GLU A 302 8.68 22.09 -14.03
N TYR A 303 7.85 21.06 -14.25
CA TYR A 303 6.83 20.64 -13.29
C TYR A 303 7.38 19.83 -12.11
N LEU A 304 8.58 19.27 -12.24
CA LEU A 304 9.25 18.45 -11.23
C LEU A 304 10.61 19.05 -10.83
N PRO A 305 10.62 20.20 -10.16
CA PRO A 305 11.86 20.88 -9.81
C PRO A 305 12.69 20.03 -8.82
N ASN A 306 13.99 19.91 -9.10
CA ASN A 306 14.96 19.07 -8.39
C ASN A 306 14.80 17.56 -8.60
N GLU A 307 14.03 17.11 -9.59
CA GLU A 307 13.94 15.70 -9.98
C GLU A 307 14.45 15.53 -11.41
N GLU A 308 15.44 14.67 -11.61
CA GLU A 308 15.95 14.28 -12.91
C GLU A 308 15.04 13.22 -13.53
N VAL A 309 14.45 13.49 -14.69
CA VAL A 309 13.56 12.56 -15.38
C VAL A 309 14.23 12.07 -16.67
N SER A 310 14.54 10.77 -16.73
CA SER A 310 15.24 10.17 -17.88
C SER A 310 14.40 9.07 -18.53
N LEU A 311 14.35 9.08 -19.86
CA LEU A 311 13.74 8.02 -20.67
C LEU A 311 14.81 6.98 -21.01
N ILE A 312 14.56 5.72 -20.67
CA ILE A 312 15.50 4.61 -20.82
C ILE A 312 14.96 3.65 -21.89
N PRO A 313 15.73 3.31 -22.94
CA PRO A 313 15.30 2.31 -23.92
C PRO A 313 15.14 0.94 -23.26
N TRP A 314 13.99 0.30 -23.50
CA TRP A 314 13.64 -0.97 -22.88
C TRP A 314 13.58 -2.09 -23.93
N GLY A 315 14.66 -2.86 -23.99
CA GLY A 315 14.80 -4.03 -24.85
C GLY A 315 14.56 -5.36 -24.13
N SER A 316 14.81 -6.46 -24.85
CA SER A 316 14.76 -7.81 -24.30
C SER A 316 16.02 -8.23 -23.54
N ASP A 317 17.16 -7.58 -23.80
CA ASP A 317 18.44 -7.89 -23.18
C ASP A 317 18.55 -7.24 -21.80
N PHE A 318 18.63 -8.06 -20.75
CA PHE A 318 18.68 -7.59 -19.37
C PHE A 318 19.89 -6.68 -19.09
N LEU A 319 21.09 -7.10 -19.52
CA LEU A 319 22.32 -6.36 -19.24
C LEU A 319 22.30 -5.00 -19.93
N GLN A 320 21.83 -4.94 -21.18
CA GLN A 320 21.67 -3.67 -21.90
C GLN A 320 20.68 -2.75 -21.20
N ARG A 321 19.56 -3.26 -20.69
CA ARG A 321 18.61 -2.46 -19.92
C ARG A 321 19.23 -1.90 -18.63
N VAL A 322 19.98 -2.72 -17.89
CA VAL A 322 20.65 -2.28 -16.66
C VAL A 322 21.68 -1.20 -16.98
N VAL A 323 22.55 -1.41 -17.96
CA VAL A 323 23.55 -0.41 -18.38
C VAL A 323 22.88 0.89 -18.84
N ALA A 324 21.85 0.80 -19.67
CA ALA A 324 21.12 1.97 -20.17
C ALA A 324 20.44 2.77 -19.06
N SER A 325 20.16 2.15 -17.90
CA SER A 325 19.56 2.82 -16.76
C SER A 325 20.53 3.76 -16.03
N PHE A 326 21.83 3.76 -16.35
CA PHE A 326 22.84 4.66 -15.79
C PHE A 326 23.29 5.72 -16.80
N ASP A 327 23.55 6.95 -16.33
CA ASP A 327 24.05 8.04 -17.18
C ASP A 327 25.60 8.12 -17.20
N GLY A 328 26.25 6.95 -17.11
CA GLY A 328 27.72 6.82 -17.09
C GLY A 328 28.29 6.35 -15.75
N GLY A 329 29.62 6.27 -15.68
CA GLY A 329 30.37 5.87 -14.48
C GLY A 329 30.37 4.36 -14.17
N VAL A 330 29.58 3.54 -14.85
CA VAL A 330 29.60 2.07 -14.69
C VAL A 330 30.72 1.47 -15.53
N VAL A 331 31.64 0.73 -14.90
CA VAL A 331 32.75 0.06 -15.57
C VAL A 331 32.49 -1.42 -15.84
N ASN A 332 31.69 -2.08 -14.98
CA ASN A 332 31.38 -3.50 -15.11
C ASN A 332 30.09 -3.86 -14.37
N LEU A 333 29.45 -4.95 -14.79
CA LEU A 333 28.30 -5.56 -14.12
C LEU A 333 28.60 -7.03 -13.87
N VAL A 334 28.44 -7.48 -12.63
CA VAL A 334 28.46 -8.89 -12.27
C VAL A 334 27.05 -9.29 -11.88
N CYS A 335 26.48 -10.27 -12.56
CA CYS A 335 25.14 -10.76 -12.27
C CYS A 335 25.23 -12.21 -11.79
N ASP A 336 24.50 -12.52 -10.73
CA ASP A 336 24.27 -13.86 -10.24
C ASP A 336 22.79 -14.20 -10.36
N ASP A 337 22.46 -15.03 -11.35
CA ASP A 337 21.09 -15.44 -11.64
C ASP A 337 20.46 -16.27 -10.51
N GLU A 338 21.26 -17.05 -9.75
CA GLU A 338 20.74 -17.92 -8.69
C GLU A 338 20.29 -17.12 -7.46
N SER A 339 21.09 -16.12 -7.07
CA SER A 339 20.78 -15.23 -5.95
C SER A 339 19.97 -14.00 -6.34
N GLN A 340 19.79 -13.76 -7.65
CA GLN A 340 19.19 -12.54 -8.21
C GLN A 340 19.92 -11.27 -7.71
N GLU A 341 21.25 -11.31 -7.70
CA GLU A 341 22.09 -10.18 -7.28
C GLU A 341 22.82 -9.57 -8.49
N VAL A 342 22.88 -8.23 -8.54
CA VAL A 342 23.71 -7.48 -9.48
C VAL A 342 24.71 -6.63 -8.70
N VAL A 343 26.00 -6.82 -8.96
CA VAL A 343 27.05 -5.92 -8.50
C VAL A 343 27.41 -4.96 -9.62
N VAL A 344 27.09 -3.69 -9.41
CA VAL A 344 27.45 -2.58 -10.28
C VAL A 344 28.82 -2.07 -9.86
N VAL A 345 29.82 -2.27 -10.72
CA VAL A 345 31.16 -1.75 -10.52
C VAL A 345 31.22 -0.35 -11.13
N ILE A 346 31.56 0.64 -10.31
CA ILE A 346 31.47 2.06 -10.64
C ILE A 346 32.86 2.68 -10.52
N GLU A 347 33.19 3.59 -11.45
CA GLU A 347 34.38 4.43 -11.35
C GLU A 347 34.42 5.14 -9.99
N ASP A 348 35.58 5.12 -9.34
CA ASP A 348 35.75 5.68 -8.00
C ASP A 348 35.30 7.14 -7.89
N GLU A 349 35.51 7.94 -8.94
CA GLU A 349 35.11 9.36 -9.03
C GLU A 349 33.59 9.54 -9.14
N SER A 350 32.88 8.58 -9.72
CA SER A 350 31.44 8.62 -9.98
C SER A 350 30.61 7.89 -8.91
N TYR A 351 31.27 7.15 -8.01
CA TYR A 351 30.62 6.26 -7.04
C TYR A 351 29.54 6.94 -6.20
N ASP A 352 29.88 8.05 -5.53
CA ASP A 352 28.98 8.68 -4.57
C ASP A 352 27.76 9.30 -5.28
N GLN A 353 27.94 9.83 -6.50
CA GLN A 353 26.85 10.34 -7.32
C GLN A 353 25.91 9.22 -7.76
N VAL A 354 26.46 8.14 -8.34
CA VAL A 354 25.65 7.02 -8.83
C VAL A 354 24.89 6.35 -7.69
N VAL A 355 25.55 6.09 -6.56
CA VAL A 355 24.91 5.47 -5.39
C VAL A 355 23.89 6.40 -4.74
N GLY A 356 24.21 7.69 -4.60
CA GLY A 356 23.37 8.66 -3.88
C GLY A 356 22.13 9.11 -4.64
N GLU A 357 22.23 9.24 -5.96
CA GLU A 357 21.19 9.88 -6.77
C GLU A 357 20.45 8.91 -7.70
N ARG A 358 21.06 7.79 -8.10
CA ARG A 358 20.52 6.98 -9.22
C ARG A 358 20.33 5.50 -8.94
N LEU A 359 21.22 4.86 -8.18
CA LEU A 359 21.21 3.41 -7.96
C LEU A 359 19.88 2.91 -7.39
N LEU A 360 19.24 3.72 -6.53
CA LEU A 360 17.92 3.40 -5.98
C LEU A 360 16.83 3.40 -7.07
N ALA A 361 16.86 4.35 -8.00
CA ALA A 361 15.91 4.39 -9.11
C ALA A 361 16.14 3.21 -10.07
N VAL A 362 17.40 2.84 -10.33
CA VAL A 362 17.75 1.65 -11.13
C VAL A 362 17.23 0.37 -10.46
N ALA A 363 17.51 0.17 -9.17
CA ALA A 363 17.01 -0.99 -8.43
C ALA A 363 15.47 -1.08 -8.49
N GLY A 364 14.79 0.07 -8.49
CA GLY A 364 13.34 0.11 -8.66
C GLY A 364 12.83 -0.28 -10.06
N LEU A 365 13.65 -0.23 -11.12
CA LEU A 365 13.28 -0.73 -12.46
C LEU A 365 13.39 -2.27 -12.58
N PHE A 366 14.15 -2.90 -11.70
CA PHE A 366 14.47 -4.33 -11.72
C PHE A 366 14.24 -4.96 -10.34
N PRO A 367 12.99 -4.96 -9.84
CA PRO A 367 12.63 -5.34 -8.47
C PRO A 367 12.92 -6.81 -8.16
N GLU A 368 13.02 -7.63 -9.20
CA GLU A 368 13.40 -9.03 -9.09
C GLU A 368 14.88 -9.21 -8.75
N TRP A 369 15.69 -8.15 -8.87
CA TRP A 369 17.12 -8.14 -8.57
C TRP A 369 17.49 -7.24 -7.39
N THR A 370 18.50 -7.65 -6.63
CA THR A 370 19.14 -6.82 -5.60
C THR A 370 20.40 -6.19 -6.17
N PHE A 371 20.52 -4.86 -6.07
CA PHE A 371 21.69 -4.14 -6.59
C PHE A 371 22.67 -3.81 -5.48
N PHE A 372 23.93 -4.12 -5.72
CA PHE A 372 25.07 -3.71 -4.90
C PHE A 372 25.95 -2.79 -5.72
N ALA A 373 26.59 -1.82 -5.07
CA ALA A 373 27.62 -1.01 -5.70
C ALA A 373 29.00 -1.34 -5.14
N ALA A 374 29.97 -1.37 -6.04
CA ALA A 374 31.39 -1.52 -5.74
C ALA A 374 32.22 -0.46 -6.47
N ARG A 375 33.27 0.05 -5.81
CA ARG A 375 34.26 0.90 -6.47
C ARG A 375 35.17 0.05 -7.34
N ALA A 376 35.52 0.54 -8.52
CA ALA A 376 36.40 -0.14 -9.47
C ALA A 376 37.76 -0.50 -8.87
N SER A 377 38.34 0.39 -8.05
CA SER A 377 39.65 0.15 -7.39
C SER A 377 39.64 -1.00 -6.38
N GLY A 378 38.47 -1.36 -5.83
CA GLY A 378 38.30 -2.40 -4.83
C GLY A 378 37.69 -3.70 -5.35
N PHE A 379 37.44 -3.81 -6.65
CA PHE A 379 36.75 -4.94 -7.26
C PHE A 379 37.73 -5.97 -7.84
N SER A 380 37.54 -7.26 -7.50
CA SER A 380 38.28 -8.39 -8.07
C SER A 380 37.32 -9.37 -8.77
N PRO A 381 37.48 -9.67 -10.06
CA PRO A 381 36.58 -10.55 -10.80
C PRO A 381 36.67 -12.03 -10.37
N ASP A 382 37.79 -12.46 -9.79
CA ASP A 382 38.01 -13.85 -9.36
C ASP A 382 37.52 -14.13 -7.93
N ALA A 383 37.11 -13.09 -7.20
CA ALA A 383 36.61 -13.17 -5.82
C ALA A 383 35.53 -12.11 -5.58
N PRO A 384 34.37 -12.19 -6.27
CA PRO A 384 33.31 -11.20 -6.16
C PRO A 384 32.74 -11.06 -4.74
N ASP A 385 32.82 -12.12 -3.93
CA ASP A 385 32.36 -12.14 -2.53
C ASP A 385 33.28 -11.41 -1.54
N ASP A 386 34.55 -11.19 -1.91
CA ASP A 386 35.54 -10.47 -1.07
C ASP A 386 35.45 -8.95 -1.23
N VAL A 387 34.59 -8.47 -2.13
CA VAL A 387 34.39 -7.04 -2.37
C VAL A 387 33.54 -6.47 -1.24
N SER A 388 34.03 -5.39 -0.63
CA SER A 388 33.30 -4.67 0.41
C SER A 388 31.98 -4.14 -0.17
N ARG A 389 30.87 -4.88 0.03
CA ARG A 389 29.49 -4.53 -0.38
C ARG A 389 29.05 -3.29 0.41
N SER A 390 29.58 -2.12 0.04
CA SER A 390 29.55 -0.92 0.89
C SER A 390 28.21 -0.16 0.84
N SER A 391 27.38 -0.46 -0.16
CA SER A 391 26.00 0.02 -0.26
C SER A 391 25.15 -0.99 -1.02
N ALA A 392 24.24 -1.65 -0.29
CA ALA A 392 23.17 -2.46 -0.87
C ALA A 392 21.97 -1.54 -1.15
N ALA A 393 21.56 -1.48 -2.40
CA ALA A 393 20.33 -0.83 -2.83
C ALA A 393 19.38 -1.93 -3.29
N GLN A 394 18.59 -2.44 -2.35
CA GLN A 394 17.38 -3.15 -2.67
C GLN A 394 16.28 -2.09 -2.68
N ALA A 395 15.51 -1.98 -3.76
CA ALA A 395 14.31 -1.16 -3.75
C ALA A 395 13.28 -1.83 -2.83
N THR A 396 13.46 -1.69 -1.52
CA THR A 396 12.37 -1.89 -0.59
C THR A 396 11.41 -0.74 -0.87
N ASN A 397 10.29 -1.06 -1.49
CA ASN A 397 9.09 -0.23 -1.45
C ASN A 397 8.97 0.93 -2.46
N ARG A 398 9.23 0.73 -3.77
CA ARG A 398 8.78 1.72 -4.79
C ARG A 398 8.17 1.11 -6.05
N ARG A 399 7.01 1.68 -6.41
CA ARG A 399 6.08 1.29 -7.47
C ARG A 399 6.75 1.24 -8.84
N LEU A 400 6.74 0.07 -9.47
CA LEU A 400 6.80 -0.06 -10.92
C LEU A 400 5.41 0.10 -11.52
N LEU A 401 5.26 1.04 -12.44
CA LEU A 401 4.07 1.15 -13.27
C LEU A 401 4.36 0.50 -14.62
N ARG A 402 3.85 -0.71 -14.83
CA ARG A 402 3.82 -1.35 -16.14
C ARG A 402 2.59 -0.85 -16.91
N TRP A 403 2.80 -0.21 -18.05
CA TRP A 403 1.74 0.31 -18.91
C TRP A 403 1.59 -0.61 -20.12
N GLU A 404 0.37 -1.11 -20.34
CA GLU A 404 -0.01 -1.87 -21.53
C GLU A 404 -1.10 -1.08 -22.27
N ARG A 405 -1.01 -0.97 -23.60
CA ARG A 405 -2.05 -0.31 -24.41
C ARG A 405 -3.36 -1.12 -24.37
N GLY A 406 -4.44 -0.51 -23.89
CA GLY A 406 -5.80 -0.99 -24.14
C GLY A 406 -6.09 -1.14 -25.64
N ALA A 407 -6.72 -2.26 -26.00
CA ALA A 407 -7.14 -2.61 -27.35
C ALA A 407 -8.35 -1.81 -27.85
#